data_AF-A0A356QZG3-F1
#
_entry.id   AF-A0A356QZG3-F1
#
_cell.length_a   1.000
_cell.length_b   1.000
_cell.length_c   1.000
_cell.angle_alpha   90.00
_cell.angle_beta   90.00
_cell.angle_gamma   90.00
#
_symmetry.space_group_name_H-M   'P 1'
#
loop_
_entity.id
_entity.type
_entity.pdbx_description
1 polymer ?
#
loop_
_entity_poly.entity_id
_entity_poly.type
_entity_poly.pdbx_seq_one_letter_code
_entity_poly.pdbx_strand_id
1 'polypeptide(L)'
;AIFVMSADMSEERKAILRAFGAELILTPADKGTVGAIEEARRLEKEKGYFFVGQHYNPANPQSHRQTAKEIIDDFDGDLGAVICTTGTGGTISGLSTVLRQEIPGIKIVATEPDNSPILSKGIACKHRIMGTAPGFIPDTLDQGAYDDIIAVNADHAMAVARQLAQQEGIFCGISCGAAVVGMLEYAKREEARERQLLAILADTGERYLSTELWAST
;
A
#
# COMPACT_ATOMS: atom_id res chain seq x y z
N ALA A 1 23.26 2.47 4.69
CA ALA A 1 21.99 3.05 5.18
C ALA A 1 21.50 2.21 6.35
N ILE A 2 20.74 2.82 7.27
CA ILE A 2 20.15 2.12 8.42
C ILE A 2 18.64 2.04 8.20
N PHE A 3 18.09 0.84 8.33
CA PHE A 3 16.64 0.62 8.27
C PHE A 3 16.15 0.16 9.63
N VAL A 4 15.17 0.88 10.16
CA VAL A 4 14.45 0.52 11.38
C VAL A 4 13.11 -0.07 10.97
N MET A 5 12.81 -1.29 11.42
CA MET A 5 11.57 -1.97 11.08
C MET A 5 11.08 -2.90 12.18
N SER A 6 9.79 -3.21 12.14
CA SER A 6 9.20 -4.22 13.01
C SER A 6 9.80 -5.61 12.79
N ALA A 7 10.01 -6.36 13.86
CA ALA A 7 10.61 -7.70 13.80
C ALA A 7 9.75 -8.73 13.03
N ASP A 8 8.44 -8.49 12.86
CA ASP A 8 7.52 -9.36 12.12
C ASP A 8 7.48 -9.11 10.60
N MET A 9 8.36 -8.25 10.07
CA MET A 9 8.62 -8.18 8.62
C MET A 9 9.19 -9.51 8.11
N SER A 10 8.91 -9.84 6.85
CA SER A 10 9.36 -11.09 6.23
C SER A 10 10.88 -11.25 6.20
N GLU A 11 11.35 -12.51 6.20
CA GLU A 11 12.78 -12.80 6.18
C GLU A 11 13.41 -12.38 4.85
N GLU A 12 12.67 -12.45 3.74
CA GLU A 12 13.16 -11.99 2.44
C GLU A 12 13.43 -10.49 2.43
N ARG A 13 12.56 -9.67 3.03
CA ARG A 13 12.80 -8.22 3.14
C ARG A 13 14.07 -7.92 3.93
N LYS A 14 14.28 -8.61 5.06
CA LYS A 14 15.48 -8.48 5.88
C LYS A 14 16.73 -8.92 5.10
N ALA A 15 16.65 -10.04 4.40
CA ALA A 15 17.75 -10.59 3.61
C ALA A 15 18.15 -9.65 2.46
N ILE A 16 17.17 -9.14 1.69
CA ILE A 16 17.41 -8.20 0.59
C ILE A 16 18.13 -6.95 1.08
N LEU A 17 17.66 -6.34 2.18
CA LEU A 17 18.30 -5.13 2.72
C LEU A 17 19.74 -5.40 3.20
N ARG A 18 19.98 -6.52 3.87
CA ARG A 18 21.35 -6.92 4.26
C ARG A 18 22.24 -7.17 3.04
N ALA A 19 21.71 -7.75 1.96
CA ALA A 19 22.45 -7.97 0.73
C ALA A 19 22.89 -6.65 0.06
N PHE A 20 22.10 -5.59 0.19
CA PHE A 20 22.50 -4.22 -0.21
C PHE A 20 23.46 -3.53 0.79
N GLY A 21 23.92 -4.23 1.83
CA GLY A 21 24.82 -3.69 2.85
C GLY A 21 24.14 -2.77 3.87
N ALA A 22 22.81 -2.88 4.03
CA ALA A 22 22.10 -2.11 5.03
C ALA A 22 22.25 -2.69 6.44
N GLU A 23 22.36 -1.81 7.42
CA GLU A 23 22.20 -2.17 8.83
C GLU A 23 20.72 -2.20 9.19
N LEU A 24 20.29 -3.26 9.89
CA LEU A 24 18.91 -3.44 10.31
C LEU A 24 18.79 -3.31 11.82
N ILE A 25 17.88 -2.44 12.25
CA ILE A 25 17.45 -2.32 13.65
C ILE A 25 16.03 -2.83 13.72
N LEU A 26 15.83 -3.94 14.43
CA LEU A 26 14.52 -4.55 14.59
C LEU A 26 13.85 -4.05 15.87
N THR A 27 12.64 -3.51 15.73
CA THR A 27 11.81 -3.09 16.87
C THR A 27 10.81 -4.19 17.25
N PRO A 28 10.30 -4.20 18.50
CA PRO A 28 9.26 -5.15 18.93
C PRO A 28 8.06 -5.17 17.97
N ALA A 29 7.57 -6.37 17.66
CA ALA A 29 6.52 -6.60 16.66
C ALA A 29 5.15 -6.02 17.06
N ASP A 30 4.87 -5.94 18.35
CA ASP A 30 3.66 -5.36 18.91
C ASP A 30 3.59 -3.83 18.74
N LYS A 31 4.73 -3.16 18.58
CA LYS A 31 4.81 -1.71 18.32
C LYS A 31 4.63 -1.33 16.85
N GLY A 32 4.73 -2.30 15.93
CA GLY A 32 4.55 -2.10 14.49
C GLY A 32 5.34 -0.91 13.91
N THR A 33 4.73 -0.21 12.96
CA THR A 33 5.34 0.94 12.27
C THR A 33 5.61 2.12 13.21
N VAL A 34 4.75 2.35 14.21
CA VAL A 34 4.91 3.43 15.18
C VAL A 34 6.21 3.27 15.96
N GLY A 35 6.48 2.08 16.49
CA GLY A 35 7.73 1.80 17.20
C GLY A 35 8.98 1.96 16.33
N ALA A 36 8.90 1.59 15.04
CA ALA A 36 10.00 1.79 14.11
C ALA A 36 10.28 3.28 13.85
N ILE A 37 9.24 4.12 13.76
CA ILE A 37 9.38 5.57 13.62
C ILE A 37 9.97 6.19 14.88
N GLU A 38 9.50 5.80 16.07
CA GLU A 38 10.03 6.27 17.36
C GLU A 38 11.54 6.02 17.46
N GLU A 39 11.99 4.81 17.14
CA GLU A 39 13.40 4.44 17.19
C GLU A 39 14.21 5.17 16.11
N ALA A 40 13.68 5.33 14.89
CA ALA A 40 14.34 6.12 13.85
C ALA A 40 14.53 7.60 14.25
N ARG A 41 13.52 8.21 14.89
CA ARG A 41 13.59 9.58 15.43
C ARG A 41 14.58 9.71 16.59
N ARG A 42 14.67 8.69 17.45
CA ARG A 42 15.68 8.63 18.51
C ARG A 42 17.09 8.66 17.92
N LEU A 43 17.34 7.86 16.88
CA LEU A 43 18.63 7.82 16.18
C LEU A 43 18.95 9.13 15.45
N GLU A 44 17.96 9.77 14.82
CA GLU A 44 18.11 11.12 14.26
C GLU A 44 18.60 12.10 15.34
N LYS A 45 17.95 12.13 16.50
CA LYS A 45 18.28 13.03 17.60
C LYS A 45 19.65 12.74 18.23
N GLU A 46 19.99 11.48 18.43
CA GLU A 46 21.21 11.09 19.15
C GLU A 46 22.45 11.01 18.26
N LYS A 47 22.28 10.65 16.98
CA LYS A 47 23.39 10.40 16.05
C LYS A 47 23.49 11.46 14.95
N GLY A 48 22.50 12.35 14.83
CA GLY A 48 22.43 13.34 13.76
C GLY A 48 22.13 12.73 12.39
N TYR A 49 21.51 11.55 12.35
CA TYR A 49 21.12 10.91 11.09
C TYR A 49 19.97 11.66 10.41
N PHE A 50 19.97 11.67 9.08
CA PHE A 50 18.88 12.25 8.31
C PHE A 50 17.67 11.29 8.26
N PHE A 51 16.54 11.72 8.83
CA PHE A 51 15.30 10.95 8.78
C PHE A 51 14.51 11.24 7.48
N VAL A 52 14.40 10.23 6.61
CA VAL A 52 13.70 10.36 5.31
C VAL A 52 12.20 10.61 5.47
N GLY A 53 11.57 9.99 6.48
CA GLY A 53 10.19 10.27 6.87
C GLY A 53 9.12 10.02 5.80
N GLN A 54 9.02 8.83 5.22
CA GLN A 54 8.10 8.53 4.12
C GLN A 54 6.60 8.82 4.36
N HIS A 55 6.16 8.87 5.62
CA HIS A 55 4.78 9.20 6.02
C HIS A 55 4.52 10.71 6.12
N TYR A 56 5.57 11.52 6.04
CA TYR A 56 5.56 12.98 6.26
C TYR A 56 6.16 13.78 5.09
N ASN A 57 6.98 13.12 4.27
CA ASN A 57 7.75 13.78 3.24
C ASN A 57 6.90 14.03 1.98
N PRO A 58 6.66 15.30 1.59
CA PRO A 58 5.81 15.64 0.45
C PRO A 58 6.37 15.16 -0.89
N ALA A 59 7.67 14.81 -0.95
CA ALA A 59 8.27 14.20 -2.14
C ALA A 59 7.61 12.86 -2.51
N ASN A 60 7.02 12.15 -1.54
CA ASN A 60 6.34 10.87 -1.75
C ASN A 60 5.07 11.03 -2.64
N PRO A 61 4.02 11.79 -2.25
CA PRO A 61 2.90 12.02 -3.15
C PRO A 61 3.32 12.78 -4.43
N GLN A 62 4.35 13.64 -4.36
CA GLN A 62 4.82 14.36 -5.54
C GLN A 62 5.38 13.41 -6.62
N SER A 63 6.11 12.35 -6.26
CA SER A 63 6.64 11.40 -7.26
C SER A 63 5.53 10.65 -7.99
N HIS A 64 4.41 10.36 -7.31
CA HIS A 64 3.29 9.64 -7.90
C HIS A 64 2.47 10.48 -8.90
N ARG A 65 2.72 11.79 -9.00
CA ARG A 65 2.22 12.59 -10.14
C ARG A 65 2.81 12.12 -11.46
N GLN A 66 4.02 11.54 -11.45
CA GLN A 66 4.61 10.91 -12.63
C GLN A 66 3.95 9.57 -12.94
N THR A 67 3.69 8.74 -11.92
CA THR A 67 2.90 7.50 -12.07
C THR A 67 1.52 7.77 -12.66
N ALA A 68 0.88 8.89 -12.32
CA ALA A 68 -0.40 9.26 -12.90
C ALA A 68 -0.33 9.54 -14.41
N LYS A 69 0.77 10.14 -14.89
CA LYS A 69 0.99 10.38 -16.31
C LYS A 69 1.17 9.10 -17.08
N GLU A 70 1.94 8.16 -16.52
CA GLU A 70 2.09 6.81 -17.10
C GLU A 70 0.72 6.13 -17.25
N ILE A 71 -0.14 6.21 -16.23
CA ILE A 71 -1.51 5.68 -16.30
C ILE A 71 -2.34 6.38 -17.39
N ILE A 72 -2.25 7.70 -17.52
CA ILE A 72 -3.00 8.43 -18.55
C ILE A 72 -2.56 7.99 -19.95
N ASP A 73 -1.25 7.87 -20.16
CA ASP A 73 -0.66 7.46 -21.44
C ASP A 73 -1.06 6.01 -21.79
N ASP A 74 -1.08 5.10 -20.81
CA ASP A 74 -1.41 3.67 -21.03
C ASP A 74 -2.90 3.40 -21.26
N PHE A 75 -3.78 4.25 -20.74
CA PHE A 75 -5.23 4.07 -20.79
C PHE A 75 -5.93 5.03 -21.77
N ASP A 76 -5.18 5.85 -22.52
CA ASP A 76 -5.71 6.88 -23.44
C ASP A 76 -6.78 7.78 -22.78
N GLY A 77 -6.69 7.98 -21.46
CA GLY A 77 -7.68 8.71 -20.66
C GLY A 77 -9.02 8.01 -20.42
N ASP A 78 -9.23 6.76 -20.85
CA ASP A 78 -10.49 6.01 -20.63
C ASP A 78 -10.45 5.12 -19.38
N LEU A 79 -10.26 5.75 -18.21
CA LEU A 79 -10.20 5.03 -16.93
C LEU A 79 -11.36 5.43 -16.01
N GLY A 80 -12.19 4.45 -15.63
CA GLY A 80 -13.33 4.68 -14.75
C GLY A 80 -12.95 4.79 -13.28
N ALA A 81 -12.07 3.91 -12.80
CA ALA A 81 -11.60 3.96 -11.43
C ALA A 81 -10.17 3.45 -11.23
N VAL A 82 -9.50 4.00 -10.22
CA VAL A 82 -8.23 3.50 -9.69
C VAL A 82 -8.41 3.06 -8.24
N ILE A 83 -8.00 1.83 -7.95
CA ILE A 83 -8.09 1.19 -6.65
C ILE A 83 -6.68 1.09 -6.07
N CYS A 84 -6.48 1.69 -4.90
CA CYS A 84 -5.20 1.72 -4.20
C CYS A 84 -5.35 1.23 -2.76
N THR A 85 -4.43 0.37 -2.32
CA THR A 85 -4.22 0.17 -0.89
C THR A 85 -3.48 1.36 -0.28
N THR A 86 -3.78 1.70 0.97
CA THR A 86 -3.17 2.87 1.63
C THR A 86 -2.16 2.46 2.70
N GLY A 87 -0.87 2.68 2.43
CA GLY A 87 0.21 2.62 3.41
C GLY A 87 0.61 4.02 3.86
N THR A 88 1.59 4.62 3.18
CA THR A 88 1.95 6.04 3.37
C THR A 88 0.91 7.00 2.81
N GLY A 89 0.03 6.55 1.92
CA GLY A 89 -0.91 7.42 1.22
C GLY A 89 -0.33 8.22 0.05
N GLY A 90 0.98 8.07 -0.23
CA GLY A 90 1.64 8.78 -1.32
C GLY A 90 1.05 8.46 -2.69
N THR A 91 0.84 7.16 -2.99
CA THR A 91 0.28 6.72 -4.27
C THR A 91 -1.10 7.33 -4.50
N ILE A 92 -2.05 7.09 -3.60
CA ILE A 92 -3.43 7.54 -3.82
C ILE A 92 -3.55 9.08 -3.88
N SER A 93 -2.77 9.81 -3.09
CA SER A 93 -2.78 11.28 -3.08
C SER A 93 -2.11 11.88 -4.33
N GLY A 94 -0.98 11.30 -4.76
CA GLY A 94 -0.28 11.74 -5.96
C GLY A 94 -1.07 11.45 -7.23
N LEU A 95 -1.69 10.27 -7.31
CA LEU A 95 -2.55 9.88 -8.42
C LEU A 95 -3.78 10.77 -8.51
N SER A 96 -4.52 10.95 -7.42
CA SER A 96 -5.77 11.73 -7.42
C SER A 96 -5.58 13.15 -7.93
N THR A 97 -4.45 13.78 -7.60
CA THR A 97 -4.14 15.16 -7.99
C THR A 97 -4.09 15.36 -9.50
N VAL A 98 -3.52 14.39 -10.24
CA VAL A 98 -3.32 14.49 -11.69
C VAL A 98 -4.46 13.83 -12.44
N LEU A 99 -4.87 12.62 -12.04
CA LEU A 99 -5.91 11.88 -12.74
C LEU A 99 -7.25 12.63 -12.76
N ARG A 100 -7.62 13.34 -11.68
CA ARG A 100 -8.87 14.13 -11.66
C ARG A 100 -8.85 15.34 -12.59
N GLN A 101 -7.66 15.84 -12.95
CA GLN A 101 -7.52 16.97 -13.88
C GLN A 101 -7.69 16.51 -15.32
N GLU A 102 -7.18 15.33 -15.65
CA GLU A 102 -7.09 14.83 -17.02
C GLU A 102 -8.23 13.87 -17.39
N ILE A 103 -8.83 13.18 -16.41
CA ILE A 103 -9.91 12.20 -16.61
C ILE A 103 -11.15 12.63 -15.81
N PRO A 104 -12.03 13.46 -16.42
CA PRO A 104 -13.25 13.91 -15.75
C PRO A 104 -14.13 12.76 -15.28
N GLY A 105 -14.45 12.75 -13.99
CA GLY A 105 -15.33 11.75 -13.39
C GLY A 105 -14.65 10.46 -12.92
N ILE A 106 -13.33 10.33 -13.06
CA ILE A 106 -12.58 9.19 -12.52
C ILE A 106 -12.85 9.02 -11.02
N LYS A 107 -13.01 7.76 -10.60
CA LYS A 107 -13.17 7.39 -9.19
C LYS A 107 -11.86 6.91 -8.61
N ILE A 108 -11.50 7.46 -7.45
CA ILE A 108 -10.33 7.03 -6.71
C ILE A 108 -10.83 6.28 -5.48
N VAL A 109 -10.49 5.01 -5.36
CA VAL A 109 -11.01 4.11 -4.32
C VAL A 109 -9.86 3.63 -3.45
N ALA A 110 -9.97 3.87 -2.15
CA ALA A 110 -9.05 3.33 -1.17
C ALA A 110 -9.49 1.93 -0.74
N THR A 111 -8.54 1.05 -0.42
CA THR A 111 -8.83 -0.17 0.33
C THR A 111 -8.15 -0.12 1.70
N GLU A 112 -8.84 -0.60 2.72
CA GLU A 112 -8.30 -0.72 4.08
C GLU A 112 -8.57 -2.11 4.67
N PRO A 113 -7.80 -2.57 5.68
CA PRO A 113 -8.10 -3.82 6.37
C PRO A 113 -9.43 -3.74 7.13
N ASP A 114 -10.29 -4.75 6.97
CA ASP A 114 -11.61 -4.81 7.61
C ASP A 114 -11.56 -4.76 9.16
N ASN A 115 -10.50 -5.35 9.73
CA ASN A 115 -10.25 -5.42 11.15
C ASN A 115 -9.43 -4.24 11.69
N SER A 116 -8.93 -3.34 10.81
CA SER A 116 -8.27 -2.08 11.17
C SER A 116 -8.74 -0.91 10.27
N PRO A 117 -10.05 -0.58 10.29
CA PRO A 117 -10.65 0.39 9.40
C PRO A 117 -10.38 1.84 9.83
N ILE A 118 -9.14 2.28 9.68
CA ILE A 118 -8.69 3.59 10.16
C ILE A 118 -9.27 4.75 9.33
N LEU A 119 -9.47 4.56 8.01
CA LEU A 119 -9.98 5.61 7.13
C LEU A 119 -11.48 5.76 7.29
N SER A 120 -12.23 4.65 7.38
CA SER A 120 -13.70 4.72 7.47
C SER A 120 -14.23 4.86 8.88
N LYS A 121 -13.55 4.32 9.90
CA LYS A 121 -14.03 4.29 11.29
C LYS A 121 -13.07 4.88 12.32
N GLY A 122 -11.85 5.26 11.92
CA GLY A 122 -10.82 5.76 12.84
C GLY A 122 -10.26 4.70 13.80
N ILE A 123 -10.45 3.40 13.49
CA ILE A 123 -10.02 2.30 14.34
C ILE A 123 -8.71 1.71 13.80
N ALA A 124 -7.66 1.76 14.61
CA ALA A 124 -6.36 1.17 14.31
C ALA A 124 -6.14 -0.12 15.12
N CYS A 125 -5.91 -1.23 14.44
CA CYS A 125 -5.65 -2.55 15.02
C CYS A 125 -4.53 -3.27 14.26
N LYS A 126 -3.98 -4.34 14.84
CA LYS A 126 -3.05 -5.22 14.12
C LYS A 126 -3.78 -5.95 13.00
N HIS A 127 -3.20 -5.97 11.80
CA HIS A 127 -3.72 -6.67 10.63
C HIS A 127 -2.61 -7.41 9.86
N ARG A 128 -3.02 -8.24 8.90
CA ARG A 128 -2.11 -9.13 8.14
C ARG A 128 -1.81 -8.66 6.72
N ILE A 129 -2.47 -7.59 6.25
CA ILE A 129 -2.20 -6.98 4.93
C ILE A 129 -0.92 -6.12 5.01
N MET A 130 0.25 -6.73 4.87
CA MET A 130 1.53 -5.99 4.98
C MET A 130 1.64 -4.86 3.96
N GLY A 131 2.23 -3.74 4.38
CA GLY A 131 2.43 -2.55 3.53
C GLY A 131 1.30 -1.51 3.59
N THR A 132 0.24 -1.77 4.35
CA THR A 132 -0.92 -0.88 4.49
C THR A 132 -1.17 -0.46 5.93
N ALA A 133 -2.02 0.55 6.14
CA ALA A 133 -2.57 1.02 7.41
C ALA A 133 -1.56 1.02 8.59
N PRO A 134 -0.62 1.98 8.65
CA PRO A 134 0.49 1.97 9.60
C PRO A 134 0.10 2.21 11.08
N GLY A 135 -1.20 2.21 11.40
CA GLY A 135 -1.75 2.49 12.73
C GLY A 135 -2.07 3.98 12.99
N PHE A 136 -1.86 4.83 12.00
CA PHE A 136 -2.19 6.26 12.02
C PHE A 136 -2.48 6.75 10.59
N ILE A 137 -3.10 7.92 10.44
CA ILE A 137 -3.29 8.58 9.14
C ILE A 137 -2.00 9.38 8.83
N PRO A 138 -1.26 9.05 7.75
CA PRO A 138 -0.03 9.77 7.39
C PRO A 138 -0.30 11.20 6.90
N ASP A 139 0.63 12.13 7.14
CA ASP A 139 0.55 13.50 6.59
C ASP A 139 0.63 13.51 5.05
N THR A 140 1.22 12.46 4.45
CA THR A 140 1.27 12.27 3.00
C THR A 140 -0.04 11.76 2.39
N LEU A 141 -1.05 11.45 3.20
CA LEU A 141 -2.39 11.07 2.73
C LEU A 141 -3.32 12.29 2.72
N ASP A 142 -3.72 12.73 1.53
CA ASP A 142 -4.83 13.66 1.37
C ASP A 142 -6.15 12.87 1.54
N GLN A 143 -6.89 13.15 2.62
CA GLN A 143 -8.18 12.50 2.90
C GLN A 143 -9.29 12.90 1.91
N GLY A 144 -9.09 13.96 1.10
CA GLY A 144 -9.93 14.30 -0.04
C GLY A 144 -9.54 13.58 -1.34
N ALA A 145 -8.48 12.77 -1.35
CA ALA A 145 -7.97 12.12 -2.56
C ALA A 145 -8.90 11.03 -3.10
N TYR A 146 -9.69 10.37 -2.25
CA TYR A 146 -10.52 9.22 -2.60
C TYR A 146 -12.01 9.51 -2.45
N ASP A 147 -12.82 8.91 -3.32
CA ASP A 147 -14.28 9.01 -3.34
C ASP A 147 -14.95 7.93 -2.48
N ASP A 148 -14.23 6.83 -2.23
CA ASP A 148 -14.79 5.65 -1.56
C ASP A 148 -13.70 4.81 -0.86
N ILE A 149 -14.13 3.98 0.09
CA ILE A 149 -13.29 3.07 0.86
C ILE A 149 -13.92 1.67 0.86
N ILE A 150 -13.16 0.68 0.42
CA ILE A 150 -13.55 -0.74 0.49
C ILE A 150 -12.75 -1.44 1.59
N ALA A 151 -13.44 -1.94 2.61
CA ALA A 151 -12.85 -2.77 3.64
C ALA A 151 -12.56 -4.18 3.11
N VAL A 152 -11.33 -4.66 3.29
CA VAL A 152 -10.85 -5.93 2.75
C VAL A 152 -10.38 -6.85 3.86
N ASN A 153 -10.88 -8.08 3.83
CA ASN A 153 -10.42 -9.15 4.70
C ASN A 153 -9.06 -9.71 4.23
N ALA A 154 -8.14 -9.92 5.17
CA ALA A 154 -6.79 -10.39 4.85
C ALA A 154 -6.75 -11.80 4.22
N ASP A 155 -7.61 -12.73 4.65
CA ASP A 155 -7.65 -14.08 4.07
C ASP A 155 -8.15 -14.03 2.62
N HIS A 156 -9.11 -13.14 2.34
CA HIS A 156 -9.59 -12.92 0.98
C HIS A 156 -8.50 -12.29 0.10
N ALA A 157 -7.77 -11.29 0.61
CA ALA A 157 -6.64 -10.68 -0.10
C ALA A 157 -5.56 -11.72 -0.44
N MET A 158 -5.19 -12.59 0.50
CA MET A 158 -4.23 -13.66 0.26
C MET A 158 -4.75 -14.70 -0.75
N ALA A 159 -6.04 -15.07 -0.67
CA ALA A 159 -6.65 -15.99 -1.62
C ALA A 159 -6.60 -15.43 -3.06
N VAL A 160 -6.93 -14.16 -3.25
CA VAL A 160 -6.86 -13.49 -4.56
C VAL A 160 -5.41 -13.37 -5.04
N ALA A 161 -4.46 -13.02 -4.17
CA ALA A 161 -3.04 -13.00 -4.55
C ALA A 161 -2.53 -14.38 -5.02
N ARG A 162 -2.96 -15.47 -4.40
CA ARG A 162 -2.66 -16.84 -4.86
C ARG A 162 -3.31 -17.16 -6.20
N GLN A 163 -4.57 -16.74 -6.40
CA GLN A 163 -5.28 -16.92 -7.68
C GLN A 163 -4.58 -16.17 -8.81
N LEU A 164 -4.15 -14.92 -8.59
CA LEU A 164 -3.37 -14.15 -9.57
C LEU A 164 -2.11 -14.91 -10.01
N ALA A 165 -1.38 -15.53 -9.07
CA ALA A 165 -0.20 -16.31 -9.41
C ALA A 165 -0.53 -17.59 -10.19
N GLN A 166 -1.58 -18.31 -9.79
CA GLN A 166 -1.93 -19.62 -10.36
C GLN A 166 -2.66 -19.52 -11.71
N GLN A 167 -3.47 -18.49 -11.90
CA GLN A 167 -4.38 -18.36 -13.04
C GLN A 167 -3.88 -17.33 -14.05
N GLU A 168 -3.29 -16.23 -13.58
CA GLU A 168 -2.86 -15.11 -14.42
C GLU A 168 -1.33 -15.01 -14.57
N GLY A 169 -0.57 -15.84 -13.84
CA GLY A 169 0.90 -15.77 -13.82
C GLY A 169 1.44 -14.50 -13.16
N ILE A 170 0.63 -13.78 -12.39
CA ILE A 170 1.00 -12.54 -11.70
C ILE A 170 1.41 -12.87 -10.26
N PHE A 171 2.71 -12.87 -9.99
CA PHE A 171 3.25 -13.19 -8.66
C PHE A 171 3.44 -11.94 -7.81
N CYS A 172 2.47 -11.64 -6.94
CA CYS A 172 2.40 -10.38 -6.17
C CYS A 172 2.21 -10.58 -4.65
N GLY A 173 2.31 -9.49 -3.89
CA GLY A 173 2.13 -9.47 -2.44
C GLY A 173 0.68 -9.42 -1.95
N ILE A 174 0.51 -9.40 -0.61
CA ILE A 174 -0.82 -9.42 0.05
C ILE A 174 -1.61 -8.14 -0.24
N SER A 175 -0.97 -6.97 -0.22
CA SER A 175 -1.62 -5.69 -0.55
C SER A 175 -2.12 -5.66 -1.99
N CYS A 176 -1.37 -6.25 -2.93
CA CYS A 176 -1.78 -6.39 -4.31
C CYS A 176 -3.10 -7.18 -4.43
N GLY A 177 -3.20 -8.31 -3.72
CA GLY A 177 -4.46 -9.06 -3.60
C GLY A 177 -5.59 -8.23 -3.01
N ALA A 178 -5.31 -7.38 -2.01
CA ALA A 178 -6.31 -6.49 -1.43
C ALA A 178 -6.80 -5.41 -2.42
N ALA A 179 -5.91 -4.83 -3.23
CA ALA A 179 -6.30 -3.89 -4.28
C ALA A 179 -7.19 -4.56 -5.33
N VAL A 180 -6.88 -5.80 -5.72
CA VAL A 180 -7.72 -6.57 -6.67
C VAL A 180 -9.07 -6.96 -6.06
N VAL A 181 -9.12 -7.35 -4.78
CA VAL A 181 -10.40 -7.55 -4.07
C VAL A 181 -11.23 -6.26 -4.13
N GLY A 182 -10.63 -5.11 -3.82
CA GLY A 182 -11.31 -3.81 -3.91
C GLY A 182 -11.84 -3.53 -5.31
N MET A 183 -11.05 -3.80 -6.35
CA MET A 183 -11.47 -3.66 -7.75
C MET A 183 -12.62 -4.59 -8.12
N LEU A 184 -12.57 -5.86 -7.70
CA LEU A 184 -13.64 -6.84 -7.95
C LEU A 184 -14.94 -6.47 -7.22
N GLU A 185 -14.86 -5.93 -6.00
CA GLU A 185 -16.03 -5.42 -5.28
C GLU A 185 -16.59 -4.15 -5.93
N TYR A 186 -15.73 -3.25 -6.40
CA TYR A 186 -16.13 -2.04 -7.11
C TYR A 186 -16.79 -2.36 -8.46
N ALA A 187 -16.26 -3.35 -9.19
CA ALA A 187 -16.77 -3.79 -10.50
C ALA A 187 -18.21 -4.31 -10.47
N LYS A 188 -18.74 -4.67 -9.29
CA LYS A 188 -20.14 -5.11 -9.13
C LYS A 188 -21.15 -3.95 -9.18
N ARG A 189 -20.68 -2.70 -9.19
CA ARG A 189 -21.54 -1.51 -9.13
C ARG A 189 -21.93 -1.04 -10.53
N GLU A 190 -23.10 -0.41 -10.64
CA GLU A 190 -23.60 0.06 -11.94
C GLU A 190 -22.67 1.13 -12.55
N GLU A 191 -22.07 2.00 -11.73
CA GLU A 191 -21.13 3.01 -12.22
C GLU A 191 -19.81 2.45 -12.78
N ALA A 192 -19.47 1.19 -12.46
CA ALA A 192 -18.28 0.52 -12.95
C ALA A 192 -18.54 -0.27 -14.24
N ARG A 193 -19.81 -0.39 -14.66
CA ARG A 193 -20.20 -1.17 -15.82
C ARG A 193 -19.60 -0.60 -17.11
N GLU A 194 -19.01 -1.48 -17.93
CA GLU A 194 -18.38 -1.13 -19.21
C GLU A 194 -17.26 -0.07 -19.09
N ARG A 195 -16.70 0.11 -17.88
CA ARG A 195 -15.56 0.99 -17.62
C ARG A 195 -14.29 0.19 -17.39
N GLN A 196 -13.15 0.74 -17.78
CA GLN A 196 -11.86 0.20 -17.38
C GLN A 196 -11.58 0.54 -15.91
N LEU A 197 -11.02 -0.42 -15.18
CA LEU A 197 -10.64 -0.29 -13.78
C LEU A 197 -9.17 -0.66 -13.64
N LEU A 198 -8.46 0.04 -12.75
CA LEU A 198 -7.05 -0.21 -12.48
C LEU A 198 -6.85 -0.51 -10.98
N ALA A 199 -6.25 -1.65 -10.67
CA ALA A 199 -5.74 -1.95 -9.33
C ALA A 199 -4.22 -1.81 -9.29
N ILE A 200 -3.68 -1.11 -8.28
CA ILE A 200 -2.23 -0.97 -8.10
C ILE A 200 -1.64 -2.20 -7.40
N LEU A 201 -0.76 -2.92 -8.09
CA LEU A 201 0.00 -4.03 -7.52
C LEU A 201 1.40 -3.52 -7.10
N ALA A 202 1.54 -3.24 -5.80
CA ALA A 202 2.69 -2.50 -5.26
C ALA A 202 4.00 -3.30 -5.16
N ASP A 203 3.96 -4.62 -5.12
CA ASP A 203 5.17 -5.45 -5.00
C ASP A 203 5.02 -6.91 -5.49
N THR A 204 6.17 -7.56 -5.68
CA THR A 204 6.31 -8.95 -6.12
C THR A 204 6.11 -9.94 -4.97
N GLY A 205 5.62 -11.13 -5.30
CA GLY A 205 5.32 -12.20 -4.33
C GLY A 205 6.54 -12.84 -3.67
N GLU A 206 7.74 -12.66 -4.24
CA GLU A 206 8.99 -13.28 -3.76
C GLU A 206 9.32 -12.85 -2.33
N ARG A 207 8.90 -11.64 -1.94
CA ARG A 207 9.19 -11.05 -0.62
C ARG A 207 8.32 -11.61 0.50
N TYR A 208 7.47 -12.58 0.18
CA TYR A 208 6.45 -13.12 1.07
C TYR A 208 6.60 -14.63 1.29
N LEU A 209 7.63 -15.29 0.73
CA LEU A 209 7.77 -16.75 0.77
C LEU A 209 7.80 -17.31 2.21
N SER A 210 8.38 -16.57 3.16
CA SER A 210 8.37 -16.92 4.58
C SER A 210 7.10 -16.56 5.34
N THR A 211 6.06 -16.04 4.68
CA THR A 211 4.85 -15.49 5.31
C THR A 211 3.64 -16.39 5.11
N GLU A 212 2.55 -16.12 5.83
CA GLU A 212 1.26 -16.82 5.68
C GLU A 212 0.71 -16.80 4.25
N LEU A 213 1.12 -15.84 3.40
CA LEU A 213 0.71 -15.82 1.99
C LEU A 213 1.10 -17.13 1.28
N TRP A 214 2.28 -17.68 1.56
CA TRP A 214 2.81 -18.87 0.88
C TRP A 214 3.06 -20.07 1.81
N ALA A 215 3.09 -19.87 3.13
CA ALA A 215 3.40 -20.92 4.11
C ALA A 215 2.35 -22.06 4.20
N SER A 216 1.21 -21.96 3.51
CA SER A 216 0.14 -22.97 3.48
C SER A 216 -0.17 -23.51 2.08
N THR A 217 0.76 -23.33 1.12
CA THR A 217 0.65 -23.87 -0.25
C THR A 217 1.41 -25.18 -0.39
#